data_AF-A0A9P3G4U5-F1
#
_entry.id   AF-A0A9P3G4U5-F1
#
_cell.length_a   1.000
_cell.length_b   1.000
_cell.length_c   1.000
_cell.angle_alpha   90.00
_cell.angle_beta   90.00
_cell.angle_gamma   90.00
#
_symmetry.space_group_name_H-M   'P 1'
#
loop_
_entity.id
_entity.type
_entity.pdbx_description
1 polymer ?
#
loop_
_entity_poly.entity_id
_entity_poly.type
_entity_poly.pdbx_seq_one_letter_code
_entity_poly.pdbx_strand_id
1 'polypeptide(L)'
;MQSPVLSLSMKGKVSWRPVFEYDNSENEGSITFRKKVTHITMFTARTFDREVNDAARRQTQHHARGSVSLDLSRKAFEVLGVVATEHAAVTTEYDAALRLVRERETEIVRATKQSTEQTYTIGPRSKLNLYQKIFTFAGLTYECDAVKASPRPIRETEVVDVTVKVRPVAFIRDIEVVYGDSAAQAPPVRVAEVHGGNEDINGGFGGKYVWLRPVYTLDPAAAASRFDLVVQDGAHAAWPDLAKGAGGQFRYLRAVRDGMAHAKMTHLTLFRGGFLERVDQWGWVGKTGDINGGRKGDFLYLAWKTQTVLNSVA
;
A
#
# COMPACT_ATOMS: atom_id res chain seq x y z
N MET A 1 -15.63 8.26 6.88
CA MET A 1 -15.70 8.94 5.56
C MET A 1 -15.09 8.00 4.54
N GLN A 2 -15.84 7.51 3.55
CA GLN A 2 -15.27 6.63 2.52
C GLN A 2 -14.57 7.51 1.46
N SER A 3 -13.25 7.41 1.34
CA SER A 3 -12.50 8.11 0.30
C SER A 3 -12.93 7.62 -1.10
N PRO A 4 -13.06 8.52 -2.10
CA PRO A 4 -13.49 8.15 -3.43
C PRO A 4 -12.48 7.20 -4.10
N VAL A 5 -12.99 6.23 -4.85
CA VAL A 5 -12.19 5.33 -5.68
C VAL A 5 -11.93 5.98 -7.03
N LEU A 6 -10.66 6.05 -7.42
CA LEU A 6 -10.20 6.53 -8.72
C LEU A 6 -9.87 5.34 -9.61
N SER A 7 -10.24 5.43 -10.89
CA SER A 7 -9.81 4.48 -11.92
C SER A 7 -8.79 5.16 -12.82
N LEU A 8 -7.56 4.65 -12.79
CA LEU A 8 -6.43 5.15 -13.58
C LEU A 8 -6.27 4.28 -14.82
N SER A 9 -6.17 4.90 -16.00
CA SER A 9 -5.80 4.21 -17.24
C SER A 9 -4.28 4.34 -17.43
N MET A 10 -3.58 3.22 -17.36
CA MET A 10 -2.12 3.14 -17.54
C MET A 10 -1.79 2.23 -18.73
N LYS A 11 -0.61 2.38 -19.32
CA LYS A 11 -0.21 1.62 -20.51
C LYS A 11 0.81 0.54 -20.14
N GLY A 12 0.47 -0.71 -20.40
CA GLY A 12 1.41 -1.83 -20.47
C GLY A 12 1.97 -2.00 -21.88
N LYS A 13 3.09 -2.71 -22.00
CA LYS A 13 3.70 -3.04 -23.30
C LYS A 13 3.87 -4.54 -23.43
N VAL A 14 3.49 -5.06 -24.58
CA VAL A 14 3.69 -6.45 -24.98
C VAL A 14 4.71 -6.47 -26.10
N SER A 15 5.72 -7.31 -26.00
CA SER A 15 6.79 -7.41 -27.00
C SER A 15 7.29 -8.85 -27.12
N TRP A 16 8.04 -9.11 -28.20
CA TRP A 16 8.65 -10.42 -28.46
C TRP A 16 10.15 -10.36 -28.21
N ARG A 17 10.63 -11.10 -27.20
CA ARG A 17 12.07 -11.20 -26.88
C ARG A 17 12.69 -12.43 -27.56
N PRO A 18 13.85 -12.30 -28.22
CA PRO A 18 14.56 -13.46 -28.77
C PRO A 18 15.01 -14.40 -27.65
N VAL A 19 14.72 -15.70 -27.80
CA VAL A 19 15.13 -16.79 -26.91
C VAL A 19 16.34 -17.52 -27.49
N PHE A 20 16.30 -17.81 -28.79
CA PHE A 20 17.45 -18.31 -29.53
C PHE A 20 17.28 -18.04 -31.03
N GLU A 21 18.39 -18.10 -31.73
CA GLU A 21 18.49 -18.05 -33.18
C GLU A 21 19.34 -19.24 -33.64
N TYR A 22 18.88 -19.91 -34.69
CA TYR A 22 19.61 -21.00 -35.32
C TYR A 22 19.55 -20.87 -36.83
N ASP A 23 20.71 -20.93 -37.47
CA ASP A 23 20.87 -20.80 -38.91
C ASP A 23 21.33 -22.15 -39.50
N ASN A 24 20.45 -22.80 -40.24
CA ASN A 24 20.71 -24.05 -40.95
C ASN A 24 20.89 -23.82 -42.46
N SER A 25 21.23 -22.60 -42.88
CA SER A 25 21.34 -22.21 -44.29
C SER A 25 22.41 -23.02 -45.05
N GLU A 26 23.51 -23.38 -44.39
CA GLU A 26 24.66 -24.06 -45.00
C GLU A 26 24.55 -25.59 -45.02
N ASN A 27 23.51 -26.18 -44.44
CA ASN A 27 23.37 -27.63 -44.32
C ASN A 27 22.28 -28.20 -45.25
N GLU A 28 22.52 -29.41 -45.76
CA GLU A 28 21.58 -30.16 -46.60
C GLU A 28 20.63 -31.07 -45.80
N GLY A 29 20.91 -31.27 -44.51
CA GLY A 29 20.09 -32.06 -43.60
C GLY A 29 19.19 -31.21 -42.69
N SER A 30 18.15 -31.83 -42.13
CA SER A 30 17.37 -31.23 -41.05
C SER A 30 18.07 -31.37 -39.71
N ILE A 31 17.98 -30.33 -38.87
CA ILE A 31 18.52 -30.36 -37.51
C ILE A 31 17.36 -30.34 -36.53
N THR A 32 17.40 -31.23 -35.54
CA THR A 32 16.43 -31.29 -34.44
C THR A 32 17.14 -31.10 -33.11
N PHE A 33 16.63 -30.20 -32.27
CA PHE A 33 17.12 -30.02 -30.92
C PHE A 33 15.98 -29.71 -29.95
N ARG A 34 16.26 -29.93 -28.67
CA ARG A 34 15.38 -29.58 -27.56
C ARG A 34 15.82 -28.27 -26.94
N LYS A 35 14.88 -27.38 -26.67
CA LYS A 35 15.12 -26.13 -25.97
C LYS A 35 14.22 -26.04 -24.76
N LYS A 36 14.84 -25.78 -23.61
CA LYS A 36 14.16 -25.40 -22.38
C LYS A 36 13.90 -23.89 -22.41
N VAL A 37 12.64 -23.49 -22.53
CA VAL A 37 12.19 -22.10 -22.38
C VAL A 37 11.95 -21.86 -20.89
N THR A 38 12.46 -20.75 -20.37
CA THR A 38 12.27 -20.35 -18.96
C THR A 38 11.30 -19.19 -18.92
N HIS A 39 10.42 -19.18 -17.92
CA HIS A 39 9.46 -18.13 -17.66
C HIS A 39 9.84 -17.48 -16.34
N ILE A 40 10.17 -16.19 -16.38
CA ILE A 40 10.49 -15.38 -15.21
C ILE A 40 9.42 -14.29 -15.07
N THR A 41 8.83 -14.21 -13.90
CA THR A 41 8.10 -13.01 -13.48
C THR A 41 9.01 -12.18 -12.59
N MET A 42 9.01 -10.86 -12.72
CA MET A 42 9.70 -9.94 -11.81
C MET A 42 8.75 -8.82 -11.44
N PHE A 43 8.68 -8.47 -10.17
CA PHE A 43 7.86 -7.37 -9.70
C PHE A 43 8.65 -6.51 -8.73
N THR A 44 8.55 -5.19 -8.89
CA THR A 44 9.15 -4.22 -7.97
C THR A 44 8.05 -3.31 -7.43
N ALA A 45 7.56 -3.63 -6.22
CA ALA A 45 6.48 -2.89 -5.55
C ALA A 45 6.76 -1.38 -5.49
N ARG A 46 8.01 -0.98 -5.20
CA ARG A 46 8.42 0.43 -5.17
C ARG A 46 8.24 1.15 -6.51
N THR A 47 8.59 0.50 -7.61
CA THR A 47 8.42 1.06 -8.96
C THR A 47 6.93 1.16 -9.30
N PHE A 48 6.17 0.12 -8.98
CA PHE A 48 4.72 0.09 -9.19
C PHE A 48 4.01 1.22 -8.45
N ASP A 49 4.23 1.33 -7.13
CA ASP A 49 3.61 2.35 -6.31
C ASP A 49 3.98 3.75 -6.80
N ARG A 50 5.25 3.99 -7.19
CA ARG A 50 5.67 5.28 -7.77
C ARG A 50 4.88 5.60 -9.05
N GLU A 51 4.83 4.67 -10.01
CA GLU A 51 4.16 4.90 -11.29
C GLU A 51 2.64 5.10 -11.13
N VAL A 52 2.01 4.37 -10.21
CA VAL A 52 0.58 4.52 -9.88
C VAL A 52 0.31 5.86 -9.21
N ASN A 53 1.13 6.26 -8.22
CA ASN A 53 0.99 7.56 -7.56
C ASN A 53 1.19 8.70 -8.59
N ASP A 54 2.16 8.59 -9.49
CA ASP A 54 2.39 9.58 -10.55
C ASP A 54 1.22 9.65 -11.54
N ALA A 55 0.64 8.51 -11.93
CA ALA A 55 -0.54 8.46 -12.78
C ALA A 55 -1.76 9.11 -12.11
N ALA A 56 -1.98 8.82 -10.82
CA ALA A 56 -3.03 9.45 -10.03
C ALA A 56 -2.84 10.96 -9.93
N ARG A 57 -1.61 11.43 -9.66
CA ARG A 57 -1.30 12.87 -9.61
C ARG A 57 -1.59 13.56 -10.95
N ARG A 58 -1.18 12.98 -12.08
CA ARG A 58 -1.47 13.53 -13.42
C ARG A 58 -2.96 13.64 -13.68
N GLN A 59 -3.72 12.57 -13.46
CA GLN A 59 -5.17 12.56 -13.71
C GLN A 59 -5.91 13.62 -12.88
N THR A 60 -5.47 13.81 -11.64
CA THR A 60 -6.15 14.69 -10.68
C THR A 60 -5.84 16.17 -10.92
N GLN A 61 -4.61 16.49 -11.36
CA GLN A 61 -4.26 17.82 -11.86
C GLN A 61 -5.08 18.22 -13.10
N HIS A 62 -5.38 17.27 -14.00
CA HIS A 62 -6.25 17.53 -15.15
C HIS A 62 -7.69 17.86 -14.74
N HIS A 63 -8.24 17.19 -13.72
CA HIS A 63 -9.59 17.47 -13.20
C HIS A 63 -9.70 18.78 -12.41
N ALA A 64 -8.63 19.20 -11.72
CA ALA A 64 -8.59 20.44 -10.94
C ALA A 64 -8.76 21.73 -11.77
N ARG A 65 -8.62 21.66 -13.10
CA ARG A 65 -8.87 22.77 -14.02
C ARG A 65 -10.37 23.05 -14.29
N GLY A 66 -11.30 22.20 -13.81
CA GLY A 66 -12.73 22.30 -14.13
C GLY A 66 -13.69 22.54 -12.95
N SER A 67 -13.37 22.14 -11.73
CA SER A 67 -14.12 22.47 -10.50
C SER A 67 -13.34 22.02 -9.24
N VAL A 68 -13.71 22.57 -8.07
CA VAL A 68 -13.11 22.41 -6.72
C VAL A 68 -11.98 21.37 -6.64
N SER A 69 -10.76 21.88 -6.81
CA SER A 69 -9.50 21.15 -6.75
C SER A 69 -9.32 20.47 -5.38
N LEU A 70 -9.58 19.18 -5.30
CA LEU A 70 -8.90 18.33 -4.33
C LEU A 70 -7.42 18.29 -4.75
N ASP A 71 -6.55 19.00 -4.02
CA ASP A 71 -5.11 18.89 -4.23
C ASP A 71 -4.68 17.47 -3.81
N LEU A 72 -4.52 16.60 -4.82
CA LEU A 72 -4.07 15.21 -4.65
C LEU A 72 -2.55 15.06 -4.89
N SER A 73 -1.84 16.17 -5.14
CA SER A 73 -0.41 16.17 -5.54
C SER A 73 0.52 15.57 -4.48
N ARG A 74 0.10 15.58 -3.21
CA ARG A 74 0.88 15.05 -2.08
C ARG A 74 0.34 13.74 -1.51
N LYS A 75 -0.73 13.17 -2.05
CA LYS A 75 -1.42 12.02 -1.43
C LYS A 75 -0.73 10.70 -1.74
N ALA A 76 -0.86 9.76 -0.82
CA ALA A 76 -0.54 8.36 -1.05
C ALA A 76 -1.81 7.60 -1.45
N PHE A 77 -1.67 6.66 -2.37
CA PHE A 77 -2.76 5.83 -2.85
C PHE A 77 -2.55 4.37 -2.49
N GLU A 78 -3.62 3.70 -2.06
CA GLU A 78 -3.66 2.24 -2.00
C GLU A 78 -4.30 1.70 -3.27
N VAL A 79 -3.78 0.58 -3.76
CA VAL A 79 -4.32 -0.10 -4.93
C VAL A 79 -5.39 -1.10 -4.48
N LEU A 80 -6.59 -0.94 -5.03
CA LEU A 80 -7.75 -1.79 -4.77
C LEU A 80 -7.91 -2.90 -5.82
N GLY A 81 -7.36 -2.70 -7.02
CA GLY A 81 -7.41 -3.68 -8.08
C GLY A 81 -6.69 -3.23 -9.34
N VAL A 82 -6.25 -4.20 -10.13
CA VAL A 82 -5.55 -3.98 -11.41
C VAL A 82 -6.08 -4.97 -12.43
N VAL A 83 -6.51 -4.50 -13.60
CA VAL A 83 -7.08 -5.32 -14.68
C VAL A 83 -6.52 -4.87 -16.01
N ALA A 84 -6.06 -5.81 -16.83
CA ALA A 84 -5.69 -5.54 -18.21
C ALA A 84 -6.94 -5.62 -19.11
N THR A 85 -7.10 -4.63 -19.98
CA THR A 85 -8.18 -4.56 -20.95
C THR A 85 -7.59 -4.45 -22.34
N GLU A 86 -7.88 -5.41 -23.20
CA GLU A 86 -7.53 -5.35 -24.62
C GLU A 86 -8.83 -5.44 -25.42
N HIS A 87 -9.13 -4.43 -26.25
CA HIS A 87 -10.26 -4.44 -27.20
C HIS A 87 -11.53 -5.18 -26.72
N ALA A 88 -12.11 -4.72 -25.61
CA ALA A 88 -13.35 -5.23 -24.99
C ALA A 88 -13.31 -6.64 -24.38
N ALA A 89 -12.19 -7.37 -24.43
CA ALA A 89 -11.98 -8.62 -23.71
C ALA A 89 -10.98 -8.42 -22.55
N VAL A 90 -11.35 -8.95 -21.37
CA VAL A 90 -10.40 -9.12 -20.27
C VAL A 90 -9.42 -10.22 -20.68
N THR A 91 -8.14 -9.88 -20.82
CA THR A 91 -7.10 -10.84 -21.20
C THR A 91 -6.71 -11.66 -19.97
N THR A 92 -7.19 -12.89 -19.87
CA THR A 92 -6.87 -13.81 -18.77
C THR A 92 -5.38 -14.07 -18.60
N GLU A 93 -4.58 -13.91 -19.68
CA GLU A 93 -3.12 -14.08 -19.69
C GLU A 93 -2.41 -13.08 -18.76
N TYR A 94 -2.79 -11.80 -18.78
CA TYR A 94 -2.15 -10.77 -17.95
C TYR A 94 -2.74 -10.68 -16.54
N ASP A 95 -3.98 -11.11 -16.35
CA ASP A 95 -4.63 -11.09 -15.04
C ASP A 95 -3.91 -11.96 -14.00
N ALA A 96 -3.33 -13.08 -14.42
CA ALA A 96 -2.49 -13.93 -13.56
C ALA A 96 -1.24 -13.16 -13.07
N ALA A 97 -0.58 -12.41 -13.96
CA ALA A 97 0.57 -11.59 -13.61
C ALA A 97 0.18 -10.40 -12.72
N LEU A 98 -0.96 -9.78 -13.01
CA LEU A 98 -1.53 -8.68 -12.21
C LEU A 98 -2.04 -9.14 -10.84
N ARG A 99 -2.30 -10.44 -10.64
CA ARG A 99 -2.63 -10.99 -9.31
C ARG A 99 -1.48 -10.78 -8.32
N LEU A 100 -0.23 -10.92 -8.76
CA LEU A 100 0.95 -10.66 -7.92
C LEU A 100 0.98 -9.21 -7.41
N VAL A 101 0.50 -8.27 -8.23
CA VAL A 101 0.37 -6.86 -7.85
C VAL A 101 -0.71 -6.66 -6.79
N ARG A 102 -1.79 -7.45 -6.84
CA ARG A 102 -2.90 -7.38 -5.87
C ARG A 102 -2.54 -7.98 -4.51
N GLU A 103 -1.76 -9.06 -4.49
CA GLU A 103 -1.43 -9.81 -3.28
C GLU A 103 -0.42 -9.09 -2.36
N ARG A 104 0.31 -8.06 -2.87
CA ARG A 104 1.11 -7.09 -2.08
C ARG A 104 1.97 -7.68 -0.92
N GLU A 105 2.47 -8.90 -1.05
CA GLU A 105 3.36 -9.49 -0.05
C GLU A 105 4.75 -8.83 -0.14
N THR A 106 4.96 -7.64 0.45
CA THR A 106 6.29 -7.01 0.69
C THR A 106 7.24 -6.89 -0.52
N GLU A 107 8.41 -6.29 -0.32
CA GLU A 107 9.40 -6.01 -1.37
C GLU A 107 10.02 -7.31 -1.91
N ILE A 108 9.35 -7.96 -2.86
CA ILE A 108 9.81 -9.22 -3.44
C ILE A 108 10.11 -9.00 -4.92
N VAL A 109 11.39 -9.02 -5.28
CA VAL A 109 11.80 -9.43 -6.64
C VAL A 109 11.47 -10.91 -6.76
N ARG A 110 10.19 -11.25 -6.96
CA ARG A 110 9.74 -12.64 -7.00
C ARG A 110 10.03 -13.21 -8.37
N ALA A 111 11.22 -13.77 -8.55
CA ALA A 111 11.52 -14.59 -9.71
C ALA A 111 10.85 -15.97 -9.57
N THR A 112 9.59 -16.08 -9.98
CA THR A 112 9.02 -17.42 -10.20
C THR A 112 9.61 -17.95 -11.49
N LYS A 113 10.36 -19.05 -11.40
CA LYS A 113 10.99 -19.72 -12.55
C LYS A 113 10.19 -20.96 -12.89
N GLN A 114 9.50 -20.94 -14.02
CA GLN A 114 8.94 -22.15 -14.64
C GLN A 114 9.70 -22.44 -15.92
N SER A 115 9.64 -23.68 -16.40
CA SER A 115 10.31 -24.02 -17.65
C SER A 115 9.59 -25.11 -18.40
N THR A 116 9.48 -24.92 -19.71
CA THR A 116 8.86 -25.86 -20.62
C THR A 116 9.91 -26.31 -21.63
N GLU A 117 10.02 -27.63 -21.85
CA GLU A 117 10.89 -28.17 -22.88
C GLU A 117 10.11 -28.35 -24.19
N GLN A 118 10.63 -27.81 -25.28
CA GLN A 118 10.03 -27.87 -26.59
C GLN A 118 11.05 -28.37 -27.61
N THR A 119 10.59 -29.16 -28.57
CA THR A 119 11.43 -29.71 -29.64
C THR A 119 11.21 -28.90 -30.92
N TYR A 120 12.30 -28.55 -31.58
CA TYR A 120 12.31 -27.77 -32.81
C TYR A 120 13.06 -28.53 -33.90
N THR A 121 12.45 -28.63 -35.07
CA THR A 121 13.07 -29.19 -36.27
C THR A 121 13.21 -28.10 -37.32
N ILE A 122 14.43 -27.89 -37.77
CA ILE A 122 14.78 -26.89 -38.79
C ILE A 122 15.14 -27.64 -40.05
N GLY A 123 14.40 -27.36 -41.13
CA GLY A 123 14.65 -27.96 -42.44
C GLY A 123 16.01 -27.53 -43.03
N PRO A 124 16.46 -28.21 -44.10
CA PRO A 124 17.68 -27.83 -44.78
C PRO A 124 17.57 -26.41 -45.35
N ARG A 125 18.71 -25.71 -45.45
CA ARG A 125 18.81 -24.36 -46.00
C ARG A 125 17.84 -23.35 -45.38
N SER A 126 17.53 -23.50 -44.09
CA SER A 126 16.48 -22.74 -43.39
C SER A 126 16.99 -22.07 -42.12
N LYS A 127 16.25 -21.08 -41.61
CA LYS A 127 16.57 -20.35 -40.38
C LYS A 127 15.39 -20.34 -39.44
N LEU A 128 15.66 -20.41 -38.14
CA LEU A 128 14.66 -20.35 -37.09
C LEU A 128 15.09 -19.37 -35.99
N ASN A 129 14.27 -18.35 -35.76
CA ASN A 129 14.36 -17.52 -34.56
C ASN A 129 13.17 -17.85 -33.67
N LEU A 130 13.43 -18.18 -32.40
CA LEU A 130 12.40 -18.36 -31.40
C LEU A 130 12.26 -17.09 -30.56
N TYR A 131 11.04 -16.61 -30.41
CA TYR A 131 10.68 -15.50 -29.56
C TYR A 131 9.75 -15.94 -28.43
N GLN A 132 9.86 -15.26 -27.30
CA GLN A 132 8.95 -15.38 -26.17
C GLN A 132 8.23 -14.06 -25.96
N LYS A 133 6.92 -14.12 -25.75
CA LYS A 133 6.07 -12.95 -25.47
C LYS A 133 6.38 -12.43 -24.07
N ILE A 134 6.55 -11.12 -23.93
CA ILE A 134 6.82 -10.43 -22.66
C ILE A 134 5.81 -9.32 -22.47
N PHE A 135 5.17 -9.29 -21.31
CA PHE A 135 4.36 -8.17 -20.85
C PHE A 135 5.13 -7.35 -19.80
N THR A 136 5.16 -6.04 -19.96
CA THR A 136 5.76 -5.11 -19.01
C THR A 136 4.76 -4.05 -18.58
N PHE A 137 4.68 -3.78 -17.29
CA PHE A 137 3.73 -2.82 -16.73
C PHE A 137 4.17 -2.35 -15.35
N ALA A 138 4.46 -1.06 -15.17
CA ALA A 138 4.67 -0.44 -13.86
C ALA A 138 5.55 -1.27 -12.89
N GLY A 139 6.78 -1.58 -13.28
CA GLY A 139 7.70 -2.39 -12.46
C GLY A 139 7.41 -3.90 -12.44
N LEU A 140 6.38 -4.37 -13.15
CA LEU A 140 6.15 -5.78 -13.47
C LEU A 140 6.78 -6.12 -14.83
N THR A 141 7.52 -7.22 -14.88
CA THR A 141 7.93 -7.92 -16.10
C THR A 141 7.41 -9.34 -16.01
N TYR A 142 6.61 -9.76 -16.98
CA TYR A 142 6.01 -11.08 -17.04
C TYR A 142 6.36 -11.75 -18.36
N GLU A 143 7.20 -12.77 -18.30
CA GLU A 143 7.51 -13.63 -19.44
C GLU A 143 6.38 -14.65 -19.61
N CYS A 144 5.61 -14.50 -20.69
CA CYS A 144 4.42 -15.29 -20.95
C CYS A 144 4.77 -16.71 -21.43
N ASP A 145 3.76 -17.58 -21.48
CA ASP A 145 3.90 -18.93 -22.01
C ASP A 145 3.92 -18.96 -23.54
N ALA A 146 3.37 -17.92 -24.17
CA ALA A 146 3.34 -17.79 -25.62
C ALA A 146 4.74 -17.65 -26.22
N VAL A 147 5.07 -18.56 -27.14
CA VAL A 147 6.27 -18.53 -27.98
C VAL A 147 5.90 -18.44 -29.45
N LYS A 148 6.74 -17.80 -30.25
CA LYS A 148 6.54 -17.63 -31.69
C LYS A 148 7.85 -17.92 -32.42
N ALA A 149 7.79 -18.82 -33.39
CA ALA A 149 8.88 -19.12 -34.29
C ALA A 149 8.76 -18.27 -35.56
N SER A 150 9.86 -17.68 -36.03
CA SER A 150 9.88 -16.92 -37.27
C SER A 150 11.24 -16.98 -37.96
N PRO A 151 11.30 -17.09 -39.30
CA PRO A 151 12.55 -16.99 -40.04
C PRO A 151 13.09 -15.55 -40.09
N ARG A 152 12.23 -14.55 -39.84
CA ARG A 152 12.59 -13.12 -39.82
C ARG A 152 12.52 -12.52 -38.41
N PRO A 153 13.32 -11.48 -38.12
CA PRO A 153 13.24 -10.78 -36.85
C PRO A 153 11.86 -10.19 -36.57
N ILE A 154 11.30 -10.50 -35.39
CA ILE A 154 10.06 -9.87 -34.91
C ILE A 154 10.41 -8.63 -34.10
N ARG A 155 9.79 -7.50 -34.44
CA ARG A 155 9.92 -6.21 -33.73
C ARG A 155 8.56 -5.64 -33.30
N GLU A 156 7.52 -6.46 -33.37
CA GLU A 156 6.15 -6.11 -32.99
C GLU A 156 6.11 -5.73 -31.50
N THR A 157 5.52 -4.58 -31.20
CA THR A 157 5.22 -4.14 -29.83
C THR A 157 3.79 -3.64 -29.81
N GLU A 158 3.00 -4.19 -28.90
CA GLU A 158 1.60 -3.83 -28.68
C GLU A 158 1.47 -3.07 -27.36
N VAL A 159 0.53 -2.14 -27.31
CA VAL A 159 0.23 -1.36 -26.10
C VAL A 159 -1.10 -1.86 -25.55
N VAL A 160 -1.08 -2.29 -24.30
CA VAL A 160 -2.26 -2.79 -23.60
C VAL A 160 -2.71 -1.75 -22.57
N ASP A 161 -4.01 -1.45 -22.55
CA ASP A 161 -4.58 -0.60 -21.52
C ASP A 161 -4.75 -1.39 -20.22
N VAL A 162 -4.28 -0.82 -19.12
CA VAL A 162 -4.38 -1.41 -17.79
C VAL A 162 -5.11 -0.43 -16.89
N THR A 163 -6.25 -0.86 -16.37
CA THR A 163 -7.03 -0.08 -15.42
C THR A 163 -6.59 -0.42 -14.00
N VAL A 164 -6.13 0.60 -13.27
CA VAL A 164 -5.76 0.51 -11.85
C VAL A 164 -6.80 1.24 -11.02
N LYS A 165 -7.49 0.53 -10.13
CA LYS A 165 -8.39 1.14 -9.14
C LYS A 165 -7.60 1.50 -7.89
N VAL A 166 -7.65 2.76 -7.49
CA VAL A 166 -6.94 3.27 -6.32
C VAL A 166 -7.82 4.09 -5.41
N ARG A 167 -7.43 4.24 -4.15
CA ARG A 167 -8.10 5.11 -3.18
C ARG A 167 -7.07 5.93 -2.40
N PRO A 168 -7.33 7.22 -2.10
CA PRO A 168 -6.49 7.99 -1.20
C PRO A 168 -6.45 7.36 0.19
N VAL A 169 -5.23 7.17 0.72
CA VAL A 169 -5.02 6.73 2.10
C VAL A 169 -5.24 7.90 3.04
N ALA A 170 -6.06 7.69 4.07
CA ALA A 170 -6.20 8.62 5.17
C ALA A 170 -5.20 8.28 6.27
N PHE A 171 -4.39 9.27 6.64
CA PHE A 171 -3.41 9.17 7.72
C PHE A 171 -3.91 9.91 8.95
N ILE A 172 -3.46 9.48 10.12
CA ILE A 172 -3.69 10.18 11.37
C ILE A 172 -2.77 11.39 11.39
N ARG A 173 -3.35 12.58 11.49
CA ARG A 173 -2.67 13.86 11.64
C ARG A 173 -2.43 14.19 13.11
N ASP A 174 -3.47 13.99 13.90
CA ASP A 174 -3.53 14.38 15.30
C ASP A 174 -4.64 13.64 16.03
N ILE A 175 -4.80 13.91 17.33
CA ILE A 175 -5.94 13.48 18.13
C ILE A 175 -6.55 14.70 18.81
N GLU A 176 -7.87 14.77 18.78
CA GLU A 176 -8.66 15.71 19.56
C GLU A 176 -9.20 15.02 20.81
N VAL A 177 -9.08 15.68 21.95
CA VAL A 177 -9.64 15.21 23.21
C VAL A 177 -11.02 15.81 23.39
N VAL A 178 -12.01 14.95 23.58
CA VAL A 178 -13.42 15.34 23.74
C VAL A 178 -13.85 15.03 25.17
N TYR A 179 -14.38 16.04 25.86
CA TYR A 179 -14.92 15.90 27.21
C TYR A 179 -16.44 15.72 27.20
N GLY A 180 -16.95 14.94 28.14
CA GLY A 180 -18.38 14.84 28.42
C GLY A 180 -18.67 14.74 29.92
N ASP A 181 -19.92 14.97 30.25
CA ASP A 181 -20.52 14.83 31.58
C ASP A 181 -21.18 13.48 31.80
N SER A 182 -21.45 12.73 30.74
CA SER A 182 -22.01 11.38 30.81
C SER A 182 -21.54 10.51 29.65
N ALA A 183 -21.55 9.19 29.83
CA ALA A 183 -21.15 8.24 28.79
C ALA A 183 -21.96 8.37 27.49
N ALA A 184 -23.22 8.82 27.56
CA ALA A 184 -24.11 9.02 26.41
C ALA A 184 -23.63 10.14 25.45
N GLN A 185 -22.72 11.01 25.91
CA GLN A 185 -22.15 12.09 25.10
C GLN A 185 -20.91 11.65 24.32
N ALA A 186 -20.56 10.36 24.34
CA ALA A 186 -19.45 9.82 23.57
C ALA A 186 -19.58 10.20 22.08
N PRO A 187 -18.55 10.80 21.46
CA PRO A 187 -18.64 11.20 20.06
C PRO A 187 -18.76 9.97 19.15
N PRO A 188 -19.53 10.05 18.05
CA PRO A 188 -19.78 8.89 17.18
C PRO A 188 -18.51 8.36 16.50
N VAL A 189 -17.53 9.23 16.23
CA VAL A 189 -16.21 8.86 15.73
C VAL A 189 -15.19 9.10 16.84
N ARG A 190 -14.61 8.01 17.34
CA ARG A 190 -13.60 8.01 18.39
C ARG A 190 -12.69 6.80 18.28
N VAL A 191 -11.57 6.84 18.98
CA VAL A 191 -10.67 5.70 19.10
C VAL A 191 -11.36 4.63 19.94
N ALA A 192 -11.55 3.45 19.35
CA ALA A 192 -12.17 2.33 20.01
C ALA A 192 -11.16 1.54 20.84
N GLU A 193 -11.65 0.81 21.83
CA GLU A 193 -10.88 -0.21 22.55
C GLU A 193 -10.87 -1.49 21.72
N VAL A 194 -9.72 -2.15 21.63
CA VAL A 194 -9.48 -3.24 20.66
C VAL A 194 -10.41 -4.45 20.83
N HIS A 195 -10.94 -4.66 22.03
CA HIS A 195 -11.87 -5.74 22.37
C HIS A 195 -13.30 -5.23 22.63
N GLY A 196 -13.61 -3.98 22.28
CA GLY A 196 -14.91 -3.37 22.52
C GLY A 196 -15.16 -3.00 23.98
N GLY A 197 -14.11 -2.86 24.78
CA GLY A 197 -14.18 -2.43 26.17
C GLY A 197 -14.48 -0.94 26.33
N ASN A 198 -14.26 -0.42 27.55
CA ASN A 198 -14.53 0.97 27.88
C ASN A 198 -13.49 1.93 27.24
N GLU A 199 -13.99 2.81 26.38
CA GLU A 199 -13.24 3.81 25.61
C GLU A 199 -13.05 5.15 26.33
N ASP A 200 -13.71 5.34 27.49
CA ASP A 200 -13.48 6.50 28.35
C ASP A 200 -12.11 6.40 29.02
N ILE A 201 -11.20 7.32 28.71
CA ILE A 201 -9.86 7.38 29.29
C ILE A 201 -9.93 7.46 30.82
N ASN A 202 -10.94 8.13 31.37
CA ASN A 202 -11.16 8.26 32.81
C ASN A 202 -12.04 7.16 33.42
N GLY A 203 -12.40 6.13 32.66
CA GLY A 203 -13.26 5.05 33.13
C GLY A 203 -12.74 4.43 34.43
N GLY A 204 -13.53 4.56 35.50
CA GLY A 204 -13.19 4.07 36.85
C GLY A 204 -12.53 5.08 37.80
N PHE A 205 -12.20 6.29 37.33
CA PHE A 205 -11.50 7.31 38.13
C PHE A 205 -12.36 8.52 38.51
N GLY A 206 -13.61 8.60 38.05
CA GLY A 206 -14.47 9.77 38.21
C GLY A 206 -14.03 10.96 37.35
N GLY A 207 -14.56 12.15 37.64
CA GLY A 207 -14.30 13.35 36.85
C GLY A 207 -15.12 13.43 35.56
N LYS A 208 -14.57 14.06 34.52
CA LYS A 208 -15.21 14.10 33.20
C LYS A 208 -14.96 12.79 32.47
N TYR A 209 -15.90 12.41 31.61
CA TYR A 209 -15.67 11.41 30.58
C TYR A 209 -14.74 12.01 29.51
N VAL A 210 -13.78 11.23 29.05
CA VAL A 210 -12.75 11.68 28.11
C VAL A 210 -12.63 10.66 26.98
N TRP A 211 -12.82 11.12 25.74
CA TRP A 211 -12.60 10.30 24.54
C TRP A 211 -11.56 10.92 23.63
N LEU A 212 -10.91 10.07 22.85
CA LEU A 212 -9.97 10.48 21.81
C LEU A 212 -10.67 10.42 20.45
N ARG A 213 -10.67 11.51 19.71
CA ARG A 213 -11.16 11.57 18.33
C ARG A 213 -9.99 11.69 17.37
N PRO A 214 -9.76 10.72 16.47
CA PRO A 214 -8.70 10.82 15.47
C PRO A 214 -8.99 11.97 14.51
N VAL A 215 -7.96 12.75 14.21
CA VAL A 215 -7.99 13.80 13.20
C VAL A 215 -7.21 13.30 11.99
N TYR A 216 -7.87 13.15 10.85
CA TYR A 216 -7.25 12.60 9.64
C TYR A 216 -6.67 13.68 8.73
N THR A 217 -5.68 13.30 7.93
CA THR A 217 -5.11 14.06 6.81
C THR A 217 -4.94 13.13 5.62
N LEU A 218 -4.95 13.71 4.42
CA LEU A 218 -4.57 13.01 3.21
C LEU A 218 -3.13 13.36 2.77
N ASP A 219 -2.53 14.39 3.37
CA ASP A 219 -1.11 14.74 3.19
C ASP A 219 -0.23 13.91 4.14
N PRO A 220 0.58 12.98 3.63
CA PRO A 220 1.51 12.18 4.43
C PRO A 220 2.53 13.02 5.18
N ALA A 221 2.96 14.18 4.65
CA ALA A 221 3.93 15.04 5.32
C ALA A 221 3.35 15.66 6.60
N ALA A 222 2.02 15.84 6.64
CA ALA A 222 1.31 16.31 7.82
C ALA A 222 0.94 15.18 8.79
N ALA A 223 1.12 13.91 8.42
CA ALA A 223 0.75 12.77 9.24
C ALA A 223 1.66 12.60 10.46
N ALA A 224 1.08 12.12 11.55
CA ALA A 224 1.80 11.71 12.74
C ALA A 224 2.60 10.42 12.44
N SER A 225 3.80 10.35 13.03
CA SER A 225 4.65 9.15 13.04
C SER A 225 4.57 8.41 14.38
N ARG A 226 4.25 9.11 15.47
CA ARG A 226 3.96 8.55 16.80
C ARG A 226 3.17 9.52 17.67
N PHE A 227 2.73 9.06 18.84
CA PHE A 227 2.25 9.91 19.91
C PHE A 227 3.16 9.82 21.14
N ASP A 228 3.53 10.97 21.68
CA ASP A 228 4.26 11.06 22.96
C ASP A 228 3.25 11.32 24.09
N LEU A 229 3.36 10.54 25.17
CA LEU A 229 2.62 10.75 26.41
C LEU A 229 3.46 11.65 27.33
N VAL A 230 2.89 12.77 27.75
CA VAL A 230 3.50 13.69 28.72
C VAL A 230 2.69 13.65 30.01
N VAL A 231 3.34 13.37 31.13
CA VAL A 231 2.73 13.38 32.49
C VAL A 231 3.52 14.36 33.35
N GLN A 232 2.82 15.26 34.05
CA GLN A 232 3.45 16.34 34.83
C GLN A 232 2.54 16.86 35.96
N ASP A 233 3.14 17.50 36.95
CA ASP A 233 2.42 18.01 38.13
C ASP A 233 1.61 19.29 37.84
N GLY A 234 2.07 20.11 36.89
CA GLY A 234 1.43 21.38 36.55
C GLY A 234 0.51 21.30 35.33
N ALA A 235 -0.60 22.03 35.35
CA ALA A 235 -1.47 22.17 34.19
C ALA A 235 -0.75 22.91 33.06
N HIS A 236 -0.94 22.48 31.82
CA HIS A 236 -0.50 23.18 30.64
C HIS A 236 -1.70 23.85 29.98
N ALA A 237 -1.70 25.18 29.94
CA ALA A 237 -2.88 25.98 29.56
C ALA A 237 -3.43 25.65 28.16
N ALA A 238 -2.55 25.28 27.22
CA ALA A 238 -2.93 25.03 25.83
C ALA A 238 -3.21 23.55 25.50
N TRP A 239 -3.01 22.62 26.45
CA TRP A 239 -3.12 21.19 26.15
C TRP A 239 -4.32 20.56 26.87
N PRO A 240 -5.11 19.73 26.18
CA PRO A 240 -6.25 19.08 26.79
C PRO A 240 -5.79 17.95 27.72
N ASP A 241 -6.04 18.13 29.02
CA ASP A 241 -5.75 17.14 30.05
C ASP A 241 -6.65 15.90 29.95
N LEU A 242 -6.05 14.73 29.80
CA LEU A 242 -6.79 13.47 29.74
C LEU A 242 -7.31 13.00 31.11
N ALA A 243 -6.82 13.57 32.21
CA ALA A 243 -7.31 13.30 33.57
C ALA A 243 -8.32 14.35 34.07
N LYS A 244 -8.98 15.06 33.15
CA LYS A 244 -9.82 16.21 33.47
C LYS A 244 -10.83 15.92 34.59
N GLY A 245 -10.65 16.58 35.73
CA GLY A 245 -11.56 16.50 36.89
C GLY A 245 -11.46 15.22 37.71
N ALA A 246 -10.55 14.30 37.38
CA ALA A 246 -10.35 13.06 38.10
C ALA A 246 -9.18 13.10 39.10
N GLY A 247 -8.45 14.22 39.14
CA GLY A 247 -7.31 14.44 40.03
C GLY A 247 -6.03 13.72 39.60
N GLY A 248 -4.97 13.88 40.40
CA GLY A 248 -3.62 13.38 40.09
C GLY A 248 -2.84 14.26 39.11
N GLN A 249 -1.76 13.72 38.56
CA GLN A 249 -0.92 14.42 37.58
C GLN A 249 -1.69 14.66 36.27
N PHE A 250 -1.43 15.83 35.66
CA PHE A 250 -1.96 16.16 34.35
C PHE A 250 -1.27 15.33 33.28
N ARG A 251 -2.01 14.95 32.25
CA ARG A 251 -1.46 14.11 31.19
C ARG A 251 -2.00 14.46 29.82
N TYR A 252 -1.13 14.37 28.83
CA TYR A 252 -1.37 14.87 27.48
C TYR A 252 -0.81 13.89 26.46
N LEU A 253 -1.51 13.76 25.33
CA LEU A 253 -1.01 13.06 24.15
C LEU A 253 -0.62 14.10 23.10
N ARG A 254 0.57 13.95 22.53
CA ARG A 254 1.08 14.85 21.49
C ARG A 254 1.45 14.07 20.24
N ALA A 255 0.84 14.44 19.12
CA ALA A 255 1.27 13.93 17.83
C ALA A 255 2.68 14.43 17.51
N VAL A 256 3.59 13.51 17.24
CA VAL A 256 4.91 13.82 16.68
C VAL A 256 4.83 13.61 15.17
N ARG A 257 5.32 14.60 14.43
CA ARG A 257 5.32 14.58 12.97
C ARG A 257 6.76 14.58 12.51
N ASP A 258 7.20 13.43 12.03
CA ASP A 258 8.45 13.32 11.30
C ASP A 258 8.12 13.28 9.81
N GLY A 259 8.39 14.37 9.09
CA GLY A 259 8.15 14.44 7.64
C GLY A 259 8.99 13.43 6.85
N MET A 260 10.16 13.05 7.38
CA MET A 260 11.11 12.14 6.73
C MET A 260 10.78 10.66 6.97
N ALA A 261 10.06 10.34 8.06
CA ALA A 261 9.65 8.97 8.33
C ALA A 261 8.79 8.40 7.20
N HIS A 262 9.17 7.26 6.64
CA HIS A 262 8.37 6.60 5.60
C HIS A 262 7.09 5.97 6.17
N ALA A 263 7.11 5.49 7.41
CA ALA A 263 5.94 4.92 8.06
C ALA A 263 5.04 6.03 8.62
N LYS A 264 3.80 6.13 8.11
CA LYS A 264 2.80 7.11 8.57
C LYS A 264 1.62 6.40 9.23
N MET A 265 1.11 6.94 10.33
CA MET A 265 0.03 6.33 11.09
C MET A 265 -1.29 6.34 10.31
N THR A 266 -2.02 5.23 10.30
CA THR A 266 -3.33 5.11 9.60
C THR A 266 -4.48 4.74 10.54
N HIS A 267 -4.18 4.06 11.65
CA HIS A 267 -5.17 3.59 12.59
C HIS A 267 -4.70 3.80 14.03
N LEU A 268 -5.67 4.03 14.91
CA LEU A 268 -5.49 4.11 16.36
C LEU A 268 -6.42 3.12 17.05
N THR A 269 -5.99 2.59 18.18
CA THR A 269 -6.85 1.83 19.11
C THR A 269 -6.39 2.08 20.54
N LEU A 270 -7.30 1.85 21.48
CA LEU A 270 -6.97 1.72 22.89
C LEU A 270 -6.76 0.25 23.25
N PHE A 271 -5.79 0.03 24.14
CA PHE A 271 -5.56 -1.25 24.81
C PHE A 271 -5.72 -1.02 26.31
N ARG A 272 -6.71 -1.67 26.91
CA ARG A 272 -6.92 -1.62 28.37
C ARG A 272 -6.48 -2.92 29.02
N GLY A 273 -5.78 -2.82 30.16
CA GLY A 273 -5.28 -3.95 30.93
C GLY A 273 -3.85 -4.37 30.58
N GLY A 274 -3.42 -5.53 31.09
CA GLY A 274 -2.03 -6.00 31.04
C GLY A 274 -1.56 -6.66 29.74
N PHE A 275 -2.33 -6.60 28.65
CA PHE A 275 -2.09 -7.38 27.41
C PHE A 275 -1.01 -6.77 26.48
N LEU A 276 0.01 -6.13 27.04
CA LEU A 276 1.02 -5.40 26.28
C LEU A 276 1.94 -6.27 25.42
N GLU A 277 2.13 -7.53 25.79
CA GLU A 277 3.08 -8.43 25.13
C GLU A 277 2.60 -8.96 23.77
N ARG A 278 1.35 -8.70 23.38
CA ARG A 278 0.75 -9.22 22.13
C ARG A 278 0.37 -8.14 21.11
N VAL A 279 0.65 -6.87 21.40
CA VAL A 279 0.27 -5.74 20.53
C VAL A 279 0.84 -5.91 19.11
N ASP A 280 2.10 -6.36 19.01
CA ASP A 280 2.77 -6.60 17.74
C ASP A 280 2.18 -7.80 16.98
N GLN A 281 1.74 -8.85 17.69
CA GLN A 281 1.10 -10.04 17.09
C GLN A 281 -0.23 -9.71 16.40
N TRP A 282 -0.86 -8.59 16.76
CA TRP A 282 -2.11 -8.12 16.16
C TRP A 282 -1.88 -7.03 15.10
N GLY A 283 -0.62 -6.84 14.69
CA GLY A 283 -0.22 -5.94 13.61
C GLY A 283 -0.23 -4.46 13.99
N TRP A 284 -0.17 -4.14 15.28
CA TRP A 284 0.09 -2.79 15.78
C TRP A 284 1.60 -2.62 15.93
N VAL A 285 2.15 -1.49 15.49
CA VAL A 285 3.61 -1.32 15.35
C VAL A 285 4.22 -0.37 16.38
N GLY A 286 3.38 0.24 17.21
CA GLY A 286 3.81 1.18 18.23
C GLY A 286 2.67 1.51 19.19
N LYS A 287 3.07 2.02 20.36
CA LYS A 287 2.17 2.39 21.45
C LYS A 287 2.80 3.46 22.34
N THR A 288 1.96 4.15 23.11
CA THR A 288 2.40 5.05 24.18
C THR A 288 2.88 4.26 25.40
N GLY A 289 3.42 4.98 26.39
CA GLY A 289 3.45 4.48 27.77
C GLY A 289 2.04 4.37 28.36
N ASP A 290 1.96 3.93 29.63
CA ASP A 290 0.70 3.79 30.35
C ASP A 290 0.09 5.16 30.67
N ILE A 291 -1.01 5.48 29.98
CA ILE A 291 -1.79 6.71 30.15
C ILE A 291 -2.36 6.79 31.57
N ASN A 292 -2.69 5.65 32.19
CA ASN A 292 -3.24 5.60 33.54
C ASN A 292 -2.18 5.47 34.64
N GLY A 293 -0.90 5.56 34.27
CA GLY A 293 0.22 5.46 35.18
C GLY A 293 0.03 6.36 36.42
N GLY A 294 0.29 5.80 37.59
CA GLY A 294 0.21 6.50 38.88
C GLY A 294 -1.21 6.73 39.44
N ARG A 295 -2.28 6.33 38.74
CA ARG A 295 -3.68 6.54 39.22
C ARG A 295 -4.27 5.39 40.02
N LYS A 296 -3.56 4.25 40.10
CA LYS A 296 -4.01 2.99 40.73
C LYS A 296 -5.30 2.46 40.07
N GLY A 297 -5.18 1.50 39.16
CA GLY A 297 -6.29 0.93 38.39
C GLY A 297 -5.79 0.18 37.17
N ASP A 298 -6.60 0.13 36.11
CA ASP A 298 -6.23 -0.53 34.86
C ASP A 298 -5.21 0.28 34.06
N PHE A 299 -4.25 -0.44 33.45
CA PHE A 299 -3.35 0.11 32.46
C PHE A 299 -4.10 0.52 31.19
N LEU A 300 -3.64 1.57 30.53
CA LEU A 300 -4.25 2.05 29.27
C LEU A 300 -3.19 2.58 28.32
N TYR A 301 -3.22 2.10 27.08
CA TYR A 301 -2.26 2.48 26.04
C TYR A 301 -2.99 2.90 24.77
N LEU A 302 -2.48 3.92 24.10
CA LEU A 302 -2.83 4.22 22.73
C LEU A 302 -1.85 3.51 21.81
N ALA A 303 -2.35 2.68 20.90
CA ALA A 303 -1.54 1.95 19.93
C ALA A 303 -1.91 2.32 18.49
N TRP A 304 -1.01 2.06 17.54
CA TRP A 304 -1.21 2.45 16.14
C TRP A 304 -0.68 1.46 15.10
N LYS A 305 -1.30 1.50 13.92
CA LYS A 305 -0.79 0.88 12.69
C LYS A 305 -0.22 1.95 11.79
N THR A 306 0.79 1.59 11.00
CA THR A 306 1.37 2.48 9.99
C THR A 306 1.26 1.88 8.60
N GLN A 307 1.32 2.77 7.61
CA GLN A 307 1.56 2.40 6.23
C GLN A 307 2.81 3.11 5.71
N THR A 308 3.65 2.39 4.98
CA THR A 308 4.83 2.96 4.34
C THR A 308 4.41 3.85 3.17
N VAL A 309 4.86 5.09 3.20
CA VAL A 309 4.72 6.07 2.14
C VAL A 309 6.08 6.26 1.50
N LEU A 310 6.16 5.86 0.23
CA LEU A 310 7.32 6.11 -0.60
C LEU A 310 7.28 7.58 -1.02
N ASN A 311 8.07 8.42 -0.37
CA ASN A 311 8.28 9.79 -0.85
C ASN A 311 8.89 9.70 -2.25
N SER A 312 8.26 10.32 -3.24
CA SER A 312 8.91 10.66 -4.49
C SER A 312 10.03 11.62 -4.14
N VAL A 313 11.26 11.11 -4.02
CA VAL A 313 12.44 11.95 -3.87
C VAL A 313 12.46 12.90 -5.08
N ALA A 314 12.75 14.18 -4.79
CA ALA A 314 12.92 15.25 -5.75
C ALA A 314 13.94 14.90 -6.85
#